data_AF-A0A6A6DZH6-F1
#
_entry.id   AF-A0A6A6DZH6-F1
#
_cell.length_a   1.000
_cell.length_b   1.000
_cell.length_c   1.000
_cell.angle_alpha   90.00
_cell.angle_beta   90.00
_cell.angle_gamma   90.00
#
_symmetry.space_group_name_H-M   'P 1'
#
loop_
_entity.id
_entity.type
_entity.pdbx_description
1 polymer ?
#
loop_
_entity_poly.entity_id
_entity_poly.type
_entity_poly.pdbx_seq_one_letter_code
_entity_poly.pdbx_strand_id
1 'polypeptide(L)'
;MACEACRLRRSKVLFRVDGIVKDRRTAENLKPWYNQFCKRPCFHDDYLPAFNQPNIHLINTNGKGVQGVTENGVLVNGQEYELDCLIYATGFEWNTAFSDRKGIKVIGRSGLTLSKRWEVGVSTFHDWSVSGFPNYFLLTHLQSGATPNFTHITMELTEHTAYVIDQCRKRGILSFEPQPEVEQA
;
A
#
# COMPACT_ATOMS: atom_id res chain seq x y z
N MET A 1 5.77 -19.74 9.45
CA MET A 1 5.51 -19.74 10.91
C MET A 1 5.47 -18.31 11.41
N ALA A 2 4.38 -17.85 12.03
CA ALA A 2 4.38 -16.54 12.69
C ALA A 2 5.15 -16.62 14.02
N CYS A 3 6.08 -15.71 14.24
CA CYS A 3 6.84 -15.53 15.50
C CYS A 3 5.88 -15.36 16.69
N GLU A 4 6.28 -15.84 17.86
CA GLU A 4 5.50 -15.81 19.10
C GLU A 4 4.99 -14.40 19.46
N ALA A 5 5.83 -13.38 19.28
CA ALA A 5 5.45 -11.98 19.46
C ALA A 5 4.30 -11.54 18.54
N CYS A 6 4.26 -12.01 17.29
CA CYS A 6 3.17 -11.71 16.35
C CYS A 6 1.86 -12.40 16.78
N ARG A 7 1.95 -13.60 17.37
CA ARG A 7 0.76 -14.32 17.89
C ARG A 7 0.18 -13.61 19.10
N LEU A 8 1.02 -13.17 20.03
CA LEU A 8 0.63 -12.45 21.24
C LEU A 8 0.04 -11.06 20.94
N ARG A 9 0.57 -10.37 19.93
CA ARG A 9 -0.01 -9.08 19.50
C ARG A 9 -1.34 -9.27 18.77
N ARG A 10 -1.46 -10.29 17.92
CA ARG A 10 -2.74 -10.65 17.29
C ARG A 10 -3.80 -10.97 18.34
N SER A 11 -3.47 -11.77 19.35
CA SER A 11 -4.43 -12.10 20.41
C SER A 11 -4.92 -10.85 21.15
N LYS A 12 -4.07 -9.86 21.43
CA LYS A 12 -4.51 -8.58 22.02
C LYS A 12 -5.53 -7.83 21.16
N VAL A 13 -5.34 -7.80 19.83
CA VAL A 13 -6.31 -7.16 18.92
C VAL A 13 -7.64 -7.92 18.93
N LEU A 14 -7.61 -9.24 18.89
CA LEU A 14 -8.82 -10.07 18.95
C LEU A 14 -9.57 -9.88 20.27
N PHE A 15 -8.87 -9.87 21.40
CA PHE A 15 -9.46 -9.62 22.72
C PHE A 15 -10.04 -8.21 22.85
N ARG A 16 -9.43 -7.21 22.20
CA ARG A 16 -9.99 -5.84 22.19
C ARG A 16 -11.36 -5.81 21.52
N VAL A 17 -11.56 -6.56 20.43
CA VAL A 17 -12.86 -6.63 19.76
C VAL A 17 -13.91 -7.23 20.70
N ASP A 18 -13.59 -8.36 21.34
CA ASP A 18 -14.49 -9.03 22.30
C ASP A 18 -14.83 -8.18 23.52
N GLY A 19 -13.90 -7.34 23.97
CA GLY A 19 -14.12 -6.46 25.13
C GLY A 19 -14.98 -5.23 24.83
N ILE A 20 -15.14 -4.83 23.56
CA ILE A 20 -15.82 -3.59 23.17
C ILE A 20 -17.16 -3.85 22.48
N VAL A 21 -17.23 -4.83 21.57
CA VAL A 21 -18.42 -5.10 20.76
C VAL A 21 -19.35 -6.05 21.52
N LYS A 22 -20.56 -5.58 21.84
CA LYS A 22 -21.51 -6.31 22.71
C LYS A 22 -22.16 -7.50 22.02
N ASP A 23 -22.49 -7.37 20.74
CA ASP A 23 -23.06 -8.47 19.95
C ASP A 23 -21.95 -9.45 19.53
N ARG A 24 -22.08 -10.72 19.97
CA ARG A 24 -21.05 -11.75 19.74
C ARG A 24 -20.86 -12.05 18.26
N ARG A 25 -21.94 -12.05 17.47
CA ARG A 25 -21.86 -12.35 16.03
C ARG A 25 -21.11 -11.27 15.27
N THR A 26 -21.40 -10.00 15.58
CA THR A 26 -20.71 -8.83 15.03
C THR A 26 -19.24 -8.83 15.45
N ALA A 27 -18.94 -9.11 16.72
CA ALA A 27 -17.57 -9.22 17.21
C ALA A 27 -16.76 -10.27 16.43
N GLU A 28 -17.29 -11.48 16.23
CA GLU A 28 -16.62 -12.53 15.44
C GLU A 28 -16.35 -12.10 14.00
N ASN A 29 -17.31 -11.40 13.37
CA ASN A 29 -17.16 -10.90 12.00
C ASN A 29 -16.13 -9.75 11.88
N LEU A 30 -15.85 -9.02 12.96
CA LEU A 30 -14.86 -7.93 12.99
C LEU A 30 -13.44 -8.43 13.27
N LYS A 31 -13.26 -9.68 13.70
CA LYS A 31 -11.94 -10.23 14.04
C LYS A 31 -11.10 -10.50 12.79
N PRO A 32 -9.91 -9.88 12.66
CA PRO A 32 -9.03 -10.14 11.54
C PRO A 32 -8.23 -11.44 11.73
N TRP A 33 -8.52 -12.46 10.91
CA TRP A 33 -7.83 -13.75 10.92
C TRP A 33 -6.67 -13.84 9.92
N TYR A 34 -5.85 -12.78 9.86
CA TYR A 34 -4.60 -12.75 9.10
C TYR A 34 -3.40 -12.43 10.01
N ASN A 35 -2.18 -12.71 9.53
CA ASN A 35 -0.99 -12.43 10.32
C ASN A 35 -0.75 -10.94 10.44
N GLN A 36 -0.16 -10.52 11.56
CA GLN A 36 0.26 -9.14 11.75
C GLN A 36 1.18 -8.71 10.59
N PHE A 37 0.96 -7.49 10.08
CA PHE A 37 1.64 -6.91 8.91
C PHE A 37 1.31 -7.52 7.53
N CYS A 38 0.41 -8.51 7.43
CA CYS A 38 -0.22 -8.84 6.13
C CYS A 38 -1.08 -7.68 5.60
N LYS A 39 -1.55 -6.81 6.51
CA LYS A 39 -2.20 -5.53 6.24
C LYS A 39 -1.66 -4.48 7.21
N ARG A 40 -1.70 -3.20 6.81
CA ARG A 40 -1.29 -2.08 7.65
C ARG A 40 -2.24 -1.97 8.86
N PRO A 41 -1.74 -1.85 10.10
CA PRO A 41 -2.59 -1.62 11.26
C PRO A 41 -3.35 -0.29 11.16
N CYS A 42 -4.62 -0.30 11.55
CA CYS A 42 -5.45 0.89 11.71
C CYS A 42 -5.69 1.15 13.19
N PHE A 43 -5.75 2.43 13.57
CA PHE A 43 -5.97 2.88 14.94
C PHE A 43 -7.17 3.82 14.94
N HIS A 44 -8.21 3.48 15.68
CA HIS A 44 -9.43 4.29 15.80
C HIS A 44 -10.12 3.93 17.11
N ASP A 45 -10.44 4.94 17.91
CA ASP A 45 -11.07 4.71 19.21
C ASP A 45 -12.58 4.46 19.09
N ASP A 46 -13.26 5.15 18.18
CA ASP A 46 -14.72 5.01 18.00
C ASP A 46 -15.19 3.93 17.00
N TYR A 47 -14.31 3.34 16.19
CA TYR A 47 -14.70 2.36 15.16
C TYR A 47 -15.39 1.12 15.76
N LEU A 48 -14.80 0.51 16.79
CA LEU A 48 -15.41 -0.67 17.43
C LEU A 48 -16.66 -0.31 18.25
N PRO A 49 -16.67 0.76 19.07
CA PRO A 49 -17.88 1.21 19.77
C PRO A 49 -19.06 1.53 18.86
N ALA A 50 -18.83 1.99 17.62
CA ALA A 50 -19.91 2.33 16.68
C ALA A 50 -20.86 1.15 16.40
N PHE A 51 -20.34 -0.09 16.39
CA PHE A 51 -21.14 -1.31 16.16
C PHE A 51 -22.09 -1.67 17.33
N ASN A 52 -22.05 -0.92 18.44
CA ASN A 52 -23.02 -1.07 19.53
C ASN A 52 -24.25 -0.17 19.36
N GLN A 53 -24.27 0.72 18.36
CA GLN A 53 -25.41 1.60 18.08
C GLN A 53 -26.49 0.85 17.30
N PRO A 54 -27.78 1.09 17.58
CA PRO A 54 -28.88 0.33 16.96
C PRO A 54 -29.03 0.56 15.45
N ASN A 55 -28.53 1.68 14.93
CA ASN A 55 -28.60 2.08 13.52
C ASN A 55 -27.36 1.65 12.70
N ILE A 56 -26.43 0.90 13.30
CA ILE A 56 -25.22 0.44 12.62
C ILE A 56 -25.31 -1.07 12.41
N HIS A 57 -25.18 -1.50 11.16
CA HIS A 57 -25.29 -2.91 10.78
C HIS A 57 -24.03 -3.35 10.03
N LEU A 58 -23.39 -4.40 10.53
CA LEU A 58 -22.28 -5.06 9.84
C LEU A 58 -22.80 -6.16 8.92
N ILE A 59 -22.66 -5.96 7.61
CA ILE A 59 -23.01 -6.98 6.61
C ILE A 59 -21.75 -7.74 6.20
N ASN A 60 -21.60 -8.98 6.67
CA ASN A 60 -20.47 -9.84 6.32
C ASN A 60 -20.67 -10.48 4.92
N THR A 61 -19.75 -10.24 4.00
CA THR A 61 -19.76 -10.80 2.64
C THR A 61 -19.08 -12.18 2.53
N ASN A 62 -18.65 -12.77 3.65
CA ASN A 62 -17.88 -14.02 3.70
C ASN A 62 -16.63 -14.01 2.78
N GLY A 63 -15.97 -12.84 2.68
CA GLY A 63 -14.81 -12.65 1.79
C GLY A 63 -15.13 -12.60 0.29
N LYS A 64 -16.40 -12.69 -0.13
CA LYS A 64 -16.81 -12.65 -1.54
C LYS A 64 -16.99 -11.23 -2.12
N GLY A 65 -17.08 -10.22 -1.25
CA GLY A 65 -17.40 -8.85 -1.64
C GLY A 65 -18.88 -8.61 -1.97
N VAL A 66 -19.19 -7.38 -2.38
CA VAL A 66 -20.51 -6.98 -2.87
C VAL A 66 -20.69 -7.52 -4.29
N GLN A 67 -21.85 -8.10 -4.60
CA GLN A 67 -22.12 -8.72 -5.90
C GLN A 67 -22.42 -7.70 -6.99
N GLY A 68 -23.04 -6.58 -6.62
CA GLY A 68 -23.40 -5.52 -7.55
C GLY A 68 -24.18 -4.39 -6.89
N VAL A 69 -24.42 -3.36 -7.68
CA VAL A 69 -25.28 -2.22 -7.34
C VAL A 69 -26.56 -2.37 -8.15
N THR A 70 -27.70 -2.14 -7.51
CA THR A 70 -29.02 -2.11 -8.14
C THR A 70 -29.50 -0.66 -8.23
N GLU A 71 -30.67 -0.43 -8.83
CA GLU A 71 -31.27 0.90 -8.85
C GLU A 71 -31.57 1.43 -7.43
N ASN A 72 -31.86 0.53 -6.48
CA ASN A 72 -32.29 0.88 -5.13
C ASN A 72 -31.20 0.69 -4.06
N GLY A 73 -30.06 0.05 -4.38
CA GLY A 73 -29.04 -0.23 -3.36
C GLY A 73 -27.95 -1.21 -3.79
N VAL A 74 -27.61 -2.17 -2.92
CA VAL A 74 -26.53 -3.14 -3.15
C VAL A 74 -26.95 -4.58 -2.91
N LEU A 75 -26.42 -5.50 -3.73
CA LEU A 75 -26.67 -6.93 -3.61
C LEU A 75 -25.53 -7.62 -2.85
N VAL A 76 -25.84 -8.24 -1.72
CA VAL A 76 -24.89 -8.98 -0.89
C VAL A 76 -25.50 -10.31 -0.44
N ASN A 77 -24.80 -11.42 -0.69
CA ASN A 77 -25.25 -12.78 -0.37
C ASN A 77 -26.65 -13.13 -0.93
N GLY A 78 -27.03 -12.58 -2.08
CA GLY A 78 -28.34 -12.78 -2.71
C GLY A 78 -29.47 -11.95 -2.10
N GLN A 79 -29.17 -11.05 -1.16
CA GLN A 79 -30.12 -10.12 -0.57
C GLN A 79 -29.79 -8.68 -1.00
N GLU A 80 -30.83 -7.94 -1.39
CA GLU A 80 -30.72 -6.52 -1.68
C GLU A 80 -30.86 -5.70 -0.39
N TYR A 81 -29.98 -4.70 -0.26
CA TYR A 81 -29.99 -3.71 0.82
C TYR A 81 -30.25 -2.35 0.18
N GLU A 82 -31.44 -1.81 0.41
CA GLU A 82 -31.82 -0.48 -0.07
C GLU A 82 -31.00 0.61 0.62
N LEU A 83 -30.56 1.60 -0.15
CA LEU A 83 -29.70 2.69 0.33
C LEU A 83 -30.09 4.00 -0.35
N ASP A 84 -30.22 5.07 0.43
CA ASP A 84 -30.35 6.43 -0.12
C ASP A 84 -28.99 7.00 -0.57
N CYS A 85 -27.89 6.50 0.01
CA CYS A 85 -26.53 6.98 -0.26
C CYS A 85 -25.51 5.83 -0.17
N LEU A 86 -24.63 5.74 -1.17
CA LEU A 86 -23.53 4.78 -1.22
C LEU A 86 -22.17 5.49 -1.13
N ILE A 87 -21.37 5.15 -0.12
CA ILE A 87 -20.03 5.70 0.09
C ILE A 87 -18.97 4.66 -0.32
N TYR A 88 -18.11 5.02 -1.27
CA TYR A 88 -17.01 4.16 -1.73
C TYR A 88 -15.75 4.33 -0.86
N ALA A 89 -15.62 3.49 0.18
CA ALA A 89 -14.40 3.38 1.00
C ALA A 89 -13.52 2.19 0.56
N THR A 90 -13.24 2.08 -0.75
CA THR A 90 -12.66 0.87 -1.39
C THR A 90 -11.12 0.82 -1.45
N GLY A 91 -10.43 1.83 -0.92
CA GLY A 91 -8.98 1.82 -0.75
C GLY A 91 -8.19 2.45 -1.90
N PHE A 92 -7.00 1.92 -2.17
CA PHE A 92 -6.01 2.49 -3.09
C PHE A 92 -5.47 1.43 -4.06
N GLU A 93 -5.08 1.88 -5.25
CA GLU A 93 -4.40 1.04 -6.23
C GLU A 93 -2.94 0.79 -5.83
N TRP A 94 -2.46 -0.45 -6.01
CA TRP A 94 -1.08 -0.83 -5.65
C TRP A 94 -0.33 -1.58 -6.76
N ASN A 95 -1.04 -2.38 -7.57
CA ASN A 95 -0.45 -3.37 -8.48
C ASN A 95 -0.66 -3.06 -9.98
N THR A 96 -0.43 -1.81 -10.38
CA THR A 96 -0.52 -1.37 -11.78
C THR A 96 0.82 -0.85 -12.29
N ALA A 97 0.92 -0.60 -13.60
CA ALA A 97 2.16 -0.12 -14.20
C ALA A 97 2.58 1.23 -13.59
N PHE A 98 3.88 1.55 -13.64
CA PHE A 98 4.38 2.82 -13.09
C PHE A 98 3.66 4.02 -13.71
N SER A 99 3.47 4.01 -15.03
CA SER A 99 2.82 5.11 -15.75
C SER A 99 1.36 5.29 -15.37
N ASP A 100 0.61 4.21 -15.15
CA ASP A 100 -0.79 4.29 -14.71
C ASP A 100 -0.86 4.86 -13.29
N ARG A 101 0.00 4.39 -12.38
CA ARG A 101 0.05 4.86 -10.99
C ARG A 101 0.47 6.32 -10.84
N LYS A 102 1.33 6.81 -11.73
CA LYS A 102 1.91 8.17 -11.63
C LYS A 102 1.29 9.17 -12.59
N GLY A 103 0.48 8.74 -13.55
CA GLY A 103 -0.08 9.59 -14.60
C GLY A 103 0.98 10.19 -15.54
N ILE A 104 2.21 9.64 -15.55
CA ILE A 104 3.33 10.14 -16.36
C ILE A 104 4.05 9.02 -17.09
N LYS A 105 4.57 9.33 -18.28
CA LYS A 105 5.39 8.42 -19.07
C LYS A 105 6.85 8.85 -19.02
N VAL A 106 7.69 8.03 -18.39
CA VAL A 106 9.14 8.23 -18.35
C VAL A 106 9.77 7.43 -19.49
N ILE A 107 10.50 8.12 -20.36
CA ILE A 107 11.14 7.53 -21.55
C ILE A 107 12.65 7.75 -21.42
N GLY A 108 13.40 6.64 -21.39
CA GLY A 108 14.84 6.61 -21.30
C GLY A 108 15.51 6.44 -22.67
N ARG A 109 16.71 5.85 -22.66
CA ARG A 109 17.52 5.59 -23.86
C ARG A 109 16.75 4.71 -24.85
N SER A 110 16.97 4.96 -26.14
CA SER A 110 16.40 4.18 -27.25
C SER A 110 14.85 4.11 -27.23
N GLY A 111 14.18 5.07 -26.60
CA GLY A 111 12.72 5.10 -26.49
C GLY A 111 12.13 4.11 -25.47
N LEU A 112 12.96 3.45 -24.67
CA LEU A 112 12.50 2.49 -23.67
C LEU A 112 11.71 3.21 -22.57
N THR A 113 10.50 2.75 -22.29
CA THR A 113 9.68 3.31 -21.20
C THR A 113 9.99 2.62 -19.88
N LEU A 114 9.89 3.36 -18.76
CA LEU A 114 10.11 2.79 -17.44
C LEU A 114 9.11 1.67 -17.11
N SER A 115 7.85 1.84 -17.53
CA SER A 115 6.82 0.81 -17.40
C SER A 115 7.18 -0.47 -18.15
N LYS A 116 7.74 -0.38 -19.37
CA LYS A 116 8.22 -1.55 -20.11
C LYS A 116 9.46 -2.17 -19.45
N ARG A 117 10.38 -1.35 -18.95
CA ARG A 117 11.58 -1.80 -18.23
C ARG A 117 11.25 -2.62 -16.97
N TRP A 118 10.13 -2.30 -16.30
CA TRP A 118 9.69 -2.96 -15.06
C TRP A 118 8.53 -3.96 -15.25
N GLU A 119 8.21 -4.36 -16.48
CA GLU A 119 7.11 -5.29 -16.77
C GLU A 119 7.27 -6.65 -16.09
N VAL A 120 8.51 -7.14 -15.96
CA VAL A 120 8.85 -8.43 -15.34
C VAL A 120 9.29 -8.30 -13.88
N GLY A 121 9.28 -7.09 -13.32
CA GLY A 121 9.75 -6.79 -11.98
C GLY A 121 10.52 -5.48 -11.90
N VAL A 122 10.45 -4.83 -10.73
CA VAL A 122 11.21 -3.61 -10.47
C VAL A 122 12.69 -3.94 -10.27
N SER A 123 13.53 -3.12 -10.88
CA SER A 123 14.98 -3.19 -10.82
C SER A 123 15.52 -1.76 -10.72
N THR A 124 16.34 -1.51 -9.70
CA THR A 124 16.86 -0.19 -9.31
C THR A 124 18.22 -0.37 -8.64
N PHE A 125 19.09 0.63 -8.78
CA PHE A 125 20.30 0.74 -7.98
C PHE A 125 19.97 1.55 -6.73
N HIS A 126 20.05 0.88 -5.58
CA HIS A 126 19.77 1.46 -4.27
C HIS A 126 18.42 2.20 -4.20
N ASP A 127 17.36 1.78 -4.90
CA ASP A 127 16.02 2.42 -4.99
C ASP A 127 15.88 3.71 -5.82
N TRP A 128 16.95 4.49 -5.99
CA TRP A 128 16.86 5.86 -6.51
C TRP A 128 17.36 6.04 -7.95
N SER A 129 17.96 5.03 -8.58
CA SER A 129 18.41 5.14 -9.99
C SER A 129 18.16 3.88 -10.81
N VAL A 130 18.03 4.04 -12.13
CA VAL A 130 17.72 2.97 -13.08
C VAL A 130 18.57 3.11 -14.34
N SER A 131 19.20 2.03 -14.75
CA SER A 131 19.94 1.88 -16.00
C SER A 131 18.99 1.98 -17.19
N GLY A 132 19.42 2.71 -18.21
CA GLY A 132 18.61 3.21 -19.32
C GLY A 132 18.00 4.60 -19.07
N PHE A 133 18.10 5.17 -17.86
CA PHE A 133 17.44 6.42 -17.47
C PHE A 133 18.45 7.40 -16.82
N PRO A 134 19.37 8.00 -17.61
CA PRO A 134 20.39 8.91 -17.07
C PRO A 134 19.77 10.15 -16.42
N ASN A 135 20.37 10.60 -15.32
CA ASN A 135 19.92 11.76 -14.52
C ASN A 135 18.47 11.66 -14.01
N TYR A 136 17.87 10.46 -14.05
CA TYR A 136 16.56 10.21 -13.47
C TYR A 136 16.72 9.65 -12.06
N PHE A 137 16.20 10.40 -11.09
CA PHE A 137 16.22 10.03 -9.68
C PHE A 137 14.81 9.71 -9.20
N LEU A 138 14.64 8.53 -8.61
CA LEU A 138 13.40 8.08 -8.02
C LEU A 138 13.39 8.40 -6.52
N LEU A 139 12.37 9.11 -6.06
CA LEU A 139 12.04 9.18 -4.63
C LEU A 139 10.94 8.16 -4.34
N THR A 140 11.35 6.90 -4.18
CA THR A 140 10.46 5.75 -4.02
C THR A 140 11.00 4.79 -2.97
N HIS A 141 10.20 3.79 -2.61
CA HIS A 141 10.56 2.77 -1.61
C HIS A 141 10.71 1.38 -2.24
N LEU A 142 11.01 1.34 -3.54
CA LEU A 142 11.13 0.10 -4.30
C LEU A 142 12.56 -0.38 -4.17
N GLN A 143 12.76 -1.58 -3.59
CA GLN A 143 14.09 -2.13 -3.29
C GLN A 143 14.92 -1.27 -2.31
N SER A 144 14.23 -0.52 -1.44
CA SER A 144 14.82 0.32 -0.39
C SER A 144 14.72 -0.32 1.01
N GLY A 145 15.24 0.38 2.02
CA GLY A 145 14.79 0.21 3.40
C GLY A 145 13.30 0.57 3.54
N ALA A 146 12.53 -0.21 4.32
CA ALA A 146 11.10 -0.01 4.51
C ALA A 146 10.77 0.49 5.93
N THR A 147 10.01 1.58 6.02
CA THR A 147 9.49 2.12 7.30
C THR A 147 8.05 2.59 7.14
N PRO A 148 7.18 2.41 8.16
CA PRO A 148 5.84 2.98 8.13
C PRO A 148 5.82 4.53 8.22
N ASN A 149 6.93 5.15 8.63
CA ASN A 149 7.10 6.60 8.64
C ASN A 149 7.61 7.09 7.28
N PHE A 150 6.66 7.42 6.39
CA PHE A 150 6.97 7.90 5.04
C PHE A 150 7.76 9.21 5.04
N THR A 151 7.55 10.08 6.02
CA THR A 151 8.30 11.34 6.13
C THR A 151 9.78 11.07 6.37
N HIS A 152 10.10 10.15 7.28
CA HIS A 152 11.49 9.80 7.58
C HIS A 152 12.21 9.27 6.34
N ILE A 153 11.67 8.24 5.68
CA ILE A 153 12.33 7.68 4.49
C ILE A 153 12.42 8.69 3.34
N THR A 154 11.41 9.55 3.16
CA THR A 154 11.48 10.60 2.14
C THR A 154 12.63 11.58 2.41
N MET A 155 12.86 11.95 3.68
CA MET A 155 14.00 12.79 4.07
C MET A 155 15.33 12.12 3.78
N GLU A 156 15.52 10.87 4.23
CA GLU A 156 16.75 10.11 3.98
C GLU A 156 17.07 10.00 2.48
N LEU A 157 16.06 9.66 1.66
CA LEU A 157 16.22 9.54 0.21
C LEU A 157 16.54 10.88 -0.46
N THR A 158 15.92 11.97 0.02
CA THR A 158 16.16 13.31 -0.52
C THR A 158 17.56 13.80 -0.18
N GLU A 159 18.01 13.60 1.06
CA GLU A 159 19.37 13.94 1.49
C GLU A 159 20.42 13.14 0.70
N HIS A 160 20.20 11.84 0.51
CA HIS A 160 21.09 11.00 -0.28
C HIS A 160 21.14 11.44 -1.74
N THR A 161 19.99 11.69 -2.36
CA THR A 161 19.90 12.19 -3.74
C THR A 161 20.60 13.53 -3.90
N ALA A 162 20.39 14.47 -2.97
CA ALA A 162 21.04 15.77 -2.98
C ALA A 162 22.57 15.65 -2.87
N TYR A 163 23.06 14.76 -1.99
CA TYR A 163 24.47 14.47 -1.88
C TYR A 163 25.07 13.93 -3.19
N VAL A 164 24.41 12.97 -3.84
CA VAL A 164 24.88 12.42 -5.13
C VAL A 164 24.94 13.51 -6.20
N ILE A 165 23.90 14.33 -6.32
CA ILE A 165 23.87 15.44 -7.29
C ILE A 165 24.99 16.45 -7.01
N ASP A 166 25.22 16.79 -5.74
CA ASP A 166 26.32 17.69 -5.34
C ASP A 166 27.70 17.10 -5.69
N GLN A 167 27.91 15.79 -5.49
CA GLN A 167 29.15 15.11 -5.90
C GLN A 167 29.35 15.12 -7.43
N CYS A 168 28.28 14.90 -8.21
CA CYS A 168 28.34 15.01 -9.66
C CYS A 168 28.74 16.42 -10.10
N ARG A 169 28.13 17.45 -9.51
CA ARG A 169 28.45 18.86 -9.78
C ARG A 169 29.91 19.19 -9.46
N LYS A 170 30.39 18.81 -8.28
CA LYS A 170 31.78 19.05 -7.84
C LYS A 170 32.83 18.38 -8.73
N ARG A 171 32.48 17.27 -9.38
CA ARG A 171 33.38 16.49 -10.25
C ARG A 171 33.19 16.79 -11.75
N GLY A 172 32.30 17.70 -12.12
CA GLY A 172 32.00 18.02 -13.52
C GLY A 172 31.31 16.88 -14.28
N ILE A 173 30.58 15.99 -13.58
CA ILE A 173 29.84 14.89 -14.18
C ILE A 173 28.49 15.40 -14.69
N LEU A 174 28.25 15.28 -16.00
CA LEU A 174 27.02 15.74 -16.66
C LEU A 174 25.92 14.67 -16.72
N SER A 175 26.29 13.40 -16.65
CA SER A 175 25.38 12.27 -16.73
C SER A 175 25.73 11.25 -15.65
N PHE A 176 24.77 10.94 -14.80
CA PHE A 176 24.85 9.88 -13.80
C PHE A 176 23.82 8.80 -14.13
N GLU A 177 24.26 7.54 -14.11
CA GLU A 177 23.45 6.37 -14.41
C GLU A 177 24.18 5.13 -13.85
N PRO A 178 23.48 4.17 -13.23
CA PRO A 178 24.10 2.93 -12.79
C PRO A 178 24.45 2.06 -14.01
N GLN A 179 25.57 1.35 -13.92
CA GLN A 179 25.87 0.29 -14.87
C GLN A 179 24.83 -0.83 -14.75
N PRO A 180 24.35 -1.45 -15.85
CA PRO A 180 23.35 -2.50 -15.81
C PRO A 180 23.69 -3.64 -14.84
N GLU A 181 24.97 -4.01 -14.75
CA GLU A 181 25.47 -5.09 -13.91
C GLU A 181 25.40 -4.75 -12.43
N VAL A 182 25.56 -3.46 -12.09
CA VAL A 182 25.51 -2.97 -10.71
C VAL A 182 24.07 -2.86 -10.21
N GLU A 183 23.12 -2.57 -11.10
CA GLU A 183 21.68 -2.56 -10.77
C GLU A 183 21.13 -3.97 -10.50
N GLN A 184 21.68 -4.99 -11.16
CA GLN A 184 21.19 -6.37 -11.10
C GLN A 184 21.82 -7.22 -9.99
N ALA A 185 22.90 -6.73 -9.36
CA ALA A 185 23.62 -7.40 -8.29
C ALA A 185 22.84 -7.36 -6.96
#